data_AF-X0YKE0-F1
#
_entry.id   AF-X0YKE0-F1
#
_cell.length_a   1.000
_cell.length_b   1.000
_cell.length_c   1.000
_cell.angle_alpha   90.00
_cell.angle_beta   90.00
_cell.angle_gamma   90.00
#
_symmetry.space_group_name_H-M   'P 1'
#
loop_
_entity.id
_entity.type
_entity.pdbx_description
1 polymer ?
#
loop_
_entity_poly.entity_id
_entity_poly.type
_entity_poly.pdbx_seq_one_letter_code
_entity_poly.pdbx_strand_id
1 'polypeptide(L)'
;PDMLVMGGPPLYLKNFKIDEESLANALNNMVKIVKAIPLTVIDHHILRSLDYKEYLTPVFAEAEKSGHRVISASELVGQEPQLLEAKRKELHARGPIKRE
;
A
#
# COMPACT_ATOMS: atom_id res chain seq x y z
N PRO A 1 -2.32 20.28 4.28
CA PRO A 1 -1.76 19.43 5.36
C PRO A 1 -0.35 19.02 4.95
N ASP A 2 0.59 18.93 5.90
CA ASP A 2 1.98 18.55 5.60
C ASP A 2 2.18 17.03 5.53
N MET A 3 1.31 16.28 6.22
CA MET A 3 1.29 14.82 6.22
C MET A 3 -0.14 14.30 6.09
N LEU A 4 -0.32 13.20 5.34
CA LEU A 4 -1.55 12.40 5.29
C LEU A 4 -1.23 10.95 5.66
N VAL A 5 -2.06 10.34 6.51
CA VAL A 5 -2.04 8.89 6.76
C VAL A 5 -3.32 8.30 6.18
N MET A 6 -3.18 7.30 5.30
CA MET A 6 -4.32 6.67 4.64
C MET A 6 -4.14 5.16 4.46
N GLY A 7 -5.27 4.44 4.41
CA GLY A 7 -5.28 3.07 3.90
C GLY A 7 -5.23 3.08 2.37
N GLY A 8 -4.45 2.17 1.78
CA GLY A 8 -4.53 1.95 0.33
C GLY A 8 -5.62 0.94 -0.05
N PRO A 9 -5.94 0.76 -1.34
CA PRO A 9 -6.98 -0.16 -1.79
C PRO A 9 -6.57 -1.64 -1.58
N PRO A 10 -7.53 -2.54 -1.29
CA PRO A 10 -7.23 -3.96 -1.07
C PRO A 10 -7.11 -4.71 -2.40
N LEU A 11 -5.94 -4.64 -3.04
CA LEU A 11 -5.70 -5.26 -4.36
C LEU A 11 -6.01 -6.76 -4.40
N TYR A 12 -5.81 -7.47 -3.28
CA TYR A 12 -6.13 -8.90 -3.16
C TYR A 12 -7.63 -9.23 -3.31
N LEU A 13 -8.51 -8.23 -3.36
CA LEU A 13 -9.95 -8.39 -3.62
C LEU A 13 -10.34 -8.07 -5.08
N LYS A 14 -9.37 -7.77 -5.94
CA LYS A 14 -9.57 -7.56 -7.38
C LYS A 14 -10.31 -8.75 -7.99
N ASN A 15 -11.32 -8.48 -8.82
CA ASN A 15 -12.18 -9.46 -9.49
C ASN A 15 -13.02 -10.35 -8.57
N PHE A 16 -13.08 -10.05 -7.26
CA PHE A 16 -13.96 -10.73 -6.32
C PHE A 16 -14.95 -9.77 -5.66
N LYS A 17 -14.45 -8.69 -5.03
CA LYS A 17 -15.27 -7.67 -4.36
C LYS A 17 -15.02 -6.25 -4.88
N ILE A 18 -13.93 -6.06 -5.63
CA ILE A 18 -13.57 -4.76 -6.20
C ILE A 18 -13.27 -4.96 -7.68
N ASP A 19 -13.91 -4.13 -8.50
CA ASP A 19 -13.71 -4.07 -9.94
C ASP A 19 -12.45 -3.27 -10.31
N GLU A 20 -12.00 -3.44 -11.55
CA GLU A 20 -10.76 -2.79 -12.03
C GLU A 20 -10.88 -1.27 -12.15
N GLU A 21 -12.08 -0.76 -12.46
CA GLU A 21 -12.34 0.68 -12.60
C GLU A 21 -12.17 1.38 -11.25
N SER A 22 -12.71 0.79 -10.18
CA SER A 22 -12.54 1.26 -8.80
C SER A 22 -11.07 1.31 -8.39
N LEU A 23 -10.27 0.31 -8.76
CA LEU A 23 -8.83 0.30 -8.48
C LEU A 23 -8.08 1.34 -9.32
N ALA A 24 -8.44 1.54 -10.59
CA ALA A 24 -7.86 2.59 -11.43
C ALA A 24 -8.20 3.99 -10.90
N ASN A 25 -9.44 4.21 -10.45
CA ASN A 25 -9.89 5.45 -9.84
C ASN A 25 -9.16 5.73 -8.52
N ALA A 26 -8.98 4.71 -7.68
CA ALA A 26 -8.17 4.82 -6.46
C ALA A 26 -6.73 5.25 -6.79
N LEU A 27 -6.10 4.62 -7.78
CA LEU A 27 -4.75 4.95 -8.21
C LEU A 27 -4.64 6.41 -8.68
N ASN A 28 -5.56 6.84 -9.55
CA ASN A 28 -5.61 8.21 -10.07
C ASN A 28 -5.80 9.24 -8.95
N ASN A 29 -6.64 8.92 -7.95
CA ASN A 29 -6.84 9.81 -6.81
C ASN A 29 -5.59 9.88 -5.93
N MET A 30 -4.92 8.75 -5.70
CA MET A 30 -3.65 8.72 -4.95
C MET A 30 -2.57 9.55 -5.64
N VAL A 31 -2.45 9.48 -6.98
CA VAL A 31 -1.53 10.35 -7.75
C VAL A 31 -1.83 11.84 -7.52
N LYS A 32 -3.10 12.24 -7.55
CA LYS A 32 -3.49 13.65 -7.27
C LYS A 32 -3.16 14.07 -5.83
N ILE A 33 -3.35 13.16 -4.87
CA ILE A 33 -3.05 13.41 -3.45
C ILE A 33 -1.56 13.64 -3.25
N VAL A 34 -0.71 12.71 -3.71
CA VAL A 34 0.74 12.79 -3.47
C VAL A 34 1.41 13.95 -4.21
N LYS A 35 0.78 14.47 -5.26
CA LYS A 35 1.20 15.72 -5.90
C LYS A 35 1.04 16.95 -5.00
N ALA A 36 0.05 16.95 -4.09
CA ALA A 36 -0.27 18.10 -3.25
C ALA A 36 0.22 17.99 -1.80
N ILE A 37 0.51 16.77 -1.33
CA ILE A 37 0.87 16.51 0.08
C ILE A 37 2.34 16.07 0.18
N PRO A 38 3.18 16.81 0.93
CA PRO A 38 4.61 16.52 1.03
C PRO A 38 4.96 15.12 1.53
N LEU A 39 4.19 14.59 2.48
CA LEU A 39 4.40 13.25 3.03
C LEU A 39 3.09 12.47 3.11
N THR A 40 3.02 11.34 2.39
CA THR A 40 1.87 10.44 2.45
C THR A 40 2.29 9.08 3.02
N VAL A 41 1.58 8.63 4.06
CA VAL A 41 1.75 7.31 4.67
C VAL A 41 0.63 6.40 4.17
N ILE A 42 0.96 5.29 3.52
CA ILE A 42 0.00 4.36 2.91
C ILE A 42 0.19 2.96 3.48
N ASP A 43 -0.86 2.38 4.06
CA ASP A 43 -0.77 1.08 4.75
C ASP A 43 -2.07 0.25 4.68
N HIS A 44 -2.23 -0.68 5.64
CA HIS A 44 -3.40 -1.50 5.98
C HIS A 44 -3.80 -2.58 4.96
N HIS A 45 -4.32 -2.19 3.80
CA HIS A 45 -4.83 -3.11 2.79
C HIS A 45 -3.86 -3.27 1.63
N ILE A 46 -3.19 -2.20 1.23
CA ILE A 46 -2.25 -2.21 0.10
C ILE A 46 -1.07 -3.16 0.37
N LEU A 47 -0.56 -3.20 1.61
CA LEU A 47 0.55 -4.07 2.01
C LEU A 47 0.15 -5.55 2.21
N ARG A 48 -1.12 -5.91 2.00
CA ARG A 48 -1.57 -7.31 1.98
C ARG A 48 -1.38 -7.98 0.62
N SER A 49 -0.85 -7.25 -0.35
CA SER A 49 -0.60 -7.74 -1.70
C SER A 49 0.89 -7.58 -2.04
N LEU A 50 1.51 -8.61 -2.62
CA LEU A 50 2.95 -8.59 -2.92
C LEU A 50 3.30 -7.67 -4.10
N ASP A 51 2.35 -7.45 -4.99
CA ASP A 51 2.39 -6.57 -6.17
C ASP A 51 2.09 -5.10 -5.85
N TYR A 52 1.94 -4.73 -4.57
CA TYR A 52 1.58 -3.37 -4.18
C TYR A 52 2.54 -2.31 -4.70
N LYS A 53 3.84 -2.62 -4.78
CA LYS A 53 4.85 -1.70 -5.32
C LYS A 53 4.63 -1.42 -6.79
N GLU A 54 4.28 -2.45 -7.57
CA GLU A 54 4.00 -2.31 -8.99
C GLU A 54 2.76 -1.43 -9.20
N TYR A 55 1.68 -1.71 -8.48
CA TYR A 55 0.47 -0.90 -8.51
C TYR A 55 0.72 0.57 -8.14
N LEU A 56 1.56 0.83 -7.13
CA LEU A 56 1.89 2.19 -6.66
C LEU A 56 2.97 2.89 -7.49
N THR A 57 3.55 2.27 -8.53
CA THR A 57 4.59 2.89 -9.37
C THR A 57 4.24 4.31 -9.84
N PRO A 58 3.02 4.58 -10.36
CA PRO A 58 2.64 5.93 -10.78
C PRO A 58 2.55 6.92 -9.61
N VAL A 59 2.18 6.45 -8.42
CA VAL A 59 2.09 7.24 -7.19
C VAL A 59 3.48 7.63 -6.71
N PHE A 60 4.42 6.67 -6.67
CA PHE A 60 5.81 6.94 -6.32
C PHE A 60 6.46 7.93 -7.29
N ALA A 61 6.25 7.74 -8.60
CA ALA A 61 6.80 8.62 -9.62
C ALA A 61 6.29 10.07 -9.51
N GLU A 62 4.99 10.28 -9.30
CA GLU A 62 4.45 11.64 -9.15
C GLU A 62 4.90 12.30 -7.84
N ALA A 63 5.02 11.53 -6.76
CA ALA A 63 5.56 12.03 -5.49
C ALA A 63 7.01 12.49 -5.66
N GLU A 64 7.87 11.65 -6.25
CA GLU A 64 9.28 11.97 -6.52
C GLU A 64 9.41 13.23 -7.39
N LYS A 65 8.64 13.31 -8.48
CA LYS A 65 8.59 14.48 -9.36
C LYS A 65 8.21 15.77 -8.63
N SER A 66 7.37 15.66 -7.60
CA SER A 66 6.92 16.80 -6.78
C SER A 66 7.85 17.11 -5.61
N GLY A 67 8.94 16.35 -5.42
CA GLY A 67 9.80 16.46 -4.24
C GLY A 67 9.14 15.95 -2.95
N HIS A 68 8.10 15.15 -3.08
CA HIS A 68 7.29 14.60 -2.00
C HIS A 68 7.67 13.14 -1.74
N ARG A 69 7.16 12.58 -0.63
CA ARG A 69 7.50 11.24 -0.16
C ARG A 69 6.25 10.41 0.09
N VAL A 70 6.33 9.13 -0.25
CA VAL A 70 5.30 8.13 0.03
C VAL A 70 5.95 6.96 0.75
N ILE A 71 5.46 6.62 1.93
CA ILE A 71 6.04 5.59 2.80
C ILE A 71 4.95 4.76 3.48
N SER A 72 5.31 3.62 4.05
CA SER A 72 4.46 2.84 4.97
C SER A 72 4.54 3.37 6.41
N ALA A 73 3.64 2.92 7.28
CA ALA A 73 3.70 3.27 8.70
C ALA A 73 4.95 2.69 9.38
N SER A 74 5.44 1.53 8.91
CA SER A 74 6.70 0.95 9.39
C SER A 74 7.90 1.83 9.03
N GLU A 75 7.94 2.32 7.79
CA GLU A 75 9.04 3.19 7.32
C GLU A 75 9.03 4.55 8.01
N LEU A 76 7.84 5.05 8.39
CA LEU A 76 7.71 6.28 9.19
C LEU A 76 8.44 6.16 10.54
N VAL A 77 8.47 4.96 11.14
CA VAL A 77 9.18 4.68 12.40
C VAL A 77 10.57 4.05 12.18
N GLY A 78 11.10 4.13 10.95
CA GLY A 78 12.45 3.65 10.62
C GLY A 78 12.58 2.13 10.47
N GLN A 79 11.48 1.44 10.17
CA GLN A 79 11.44 -0.02 9.97
C GLN A 79 10.98 -0.38 8.57
N GLU A 80 11.48 -1.49 8.03
CA GLU A 80 10.98 -2.04 6.78
C GLU A 80 9.60 -2.70 6.97
N PRO A 81 8.68 -2.59 5.99
CA PRO A 81 7.37 -3.21 6.10
C PRO A 81 7.48 -4.74 6.09
N GLN A 82 6.99 -5.38 7.16
CA GLN A 82 6.84 -6.82 7.22
C GLN A 82 5.50 -7.23 6.60
N LEU A 83 5.52 -7.73 5.37
CA LEU A 83 4.32 -8.13 4.61
C LEU A 83 3.71 -9.46 5.11
N LEU A 84 3.41 -9.56 6.40
CA LEU A 84 2.99 -10.79 7.07
C LEU A 84 1.72 -11.38 6.45
N GLU A 85 0.69 -10.55 6.26
CA GLU A 85 -0.59 -11.00 5.70
C GLU A 85 -0.46 -11.37 4.21
N ALA A 86 0.33 -10.62 3.44
CA ALA A 86 0.61 -10.97 2.03
C ALA A 86 1.33 -12.32 1.91
N LYS A 87 2.18 -12.65 2.90
CA LYS A 87 2.96 -13.90 2.98
C LYS A 87 2.29 -14.96 3.86
N ARG A 88 1.04 -14.77 4.28
CA ARG A 88 0.37 -15.64 5.28
C ARG A 88 0.44 -17.13 4.91
N LYS A 89 0.21 -17.48 3.65
CA LYS A 89 0.27 -18.88 3.17
C LYS A 89 1.66 -19.49 3.36
N GLU A 90 2.71 -18.77 2.97
CA GLU A 90 4.11 -19.19 3.12
C GLU A 90 4.49 -19.31 4.60
N LEU A 91 4.12 -18.33 5.42
CA LEU A 91 4.44 -18.30 6.84
C LEU A 91 3.76 -19.44 7.60
N HIS A 92 2.48 -19.70 7.35
CA HIS A 92 1.78 -20.84 7.96
C HIS A 92 2.34 -22.20 7.53
N ALA A 93 2.81 -22.33 6.30
CA ALA A 93 3.44 -23.57 5.85
C ALA A 93 4.76 -23.85 6.58
N ARG A 94 5.52 -22.80 6.95
CA ARG A 94 6.80 -22.92 7.67
C ARG A 94 6.65 -23.10 9.18
N GLY A 95 5.59 -22.54 9.76
CA GLY A 95 5.32 -22.58 11.19
C GLY A 95 3.82 -22.56 11.44
N PRO A 96 3.13 -23.72 11.36
CA PRO A 96 1.70 -23.77 11.60
C PRO A 96 1.42 -23.30 13.03
N ILE A 97 0.63 -22.23 13.15
CA ILE A 97 0.17 -21.73 14.45
C ILE A 97 -0.69 -22.84 15.04
N LYS A 98 -0.33 -23.35 16.22
CA LYS A 98 -1.22 -24.25 16.98
C LYS A 98 -2.50 -23.47 17.24
N ARG A 99 -3.64 -23.99 16.79
CA ARG A 99 -4.93 -23.44 17.20
C ARG A 99 -5.03 -23.63 18.72
N GLU A 100 -5.36 -22.55 19.42
CA GLU A 100 -5.73 -22.59 20.84
C GLU A 100 -6.96 -23.48 21.06
#